data_AF-A0A497ACL0-F1
#
_entry.id   AF-A0A497ACL0-F1
#
_cell.length_a   1.000
_cell.length_b   1.000
_cell.length_c   1.000
_cell.angle_alpha   90.00
_cell.angle_beta   90.00
_cell.angle_gamma   90.00
#
_symmetry.space_group_name_H-M   'P 1'
#
loop_
_entity.id
_entity.type
_entity.pdbx_description
1 polymer ?
#
loop_
_entity_poly.entity_id
_entity_poly.type
_entity_poly.pdbx_seq_one_letter_code
_entity_poly.pdbx_strand_id
1 'polypeptide(L)'
;MPDGGTITFTFNFEIPETDASITFVSWSIDGEQVSPGSYTVYPPTTIDAEYDIFVTGNSSEWVTVNATFKVVKHYLGENEYQSWHVANAPGSVSTAPPAQNLTHEASVNGVIHPICYEFDVFKCHNVTFDVVVSFKIRKGTNYRTKTNWFGYRGSGPDDIIFDTDSVRAGVWGMDDVVTTWGCVYVEGDVDPTNDCSSNSSMLSITYDYLGSP
;
A
#
# COMPACT_ATOMS: atom_id res chain seq x y z
N MET A 1 66.10 -20.12 25.68
CA MET A 1 65.13 -19.01 25.51
C MET A 1 63.85 -19.64 24.97
N PRO A 2 62.65 -19.34 25.48
CA PRO A 2 61.45 -19.85 24.85
C PRO A 2 61.12 -18.99 23.63
N ASP A 3 61.07 -19.62 22.46
CA ASP A 3 60.74 -19.00 21.19
C ASP A 3 59.30 -18.48 21.24
N GLY A 4 59.15 -17.16 21.22
CA GLY A 4 57.85 -16.50 21.14
C GLY A 4 57.28 -16.63 19.73
N GLY A 5 56.55 -17.73 19.48
CA GLY A 5 55.79 -17.91 18.25
C GLY A 5 54.54 -17.03 18.23
N THR A 6 54.38 -16.22 17.18
CA THR A 6 53.13 -15.49 16.93
C THR A 6 52.05 -16.47 16.50
N ILE A 7 50.99 -16.60 17.29
CA ILE A 7 49.78 -17.33 16.92
C ILE A 7 48.85 -16.33 16.23
N THR A 8 48.52 -16.59 14.97
CA THR A 8 47.55 -15.78 14.21
C THR A 8 46.18 -16.44 14.29
N PHE A 9 45.19 -15.71 14.76
CA PHE A 9 43.79 -16.11 14.71
C PHE A 9 43.10 -15.36 13.58
N THR A 10 42.40 -16.08 12.71
CA THR A 10 41.53 -15.50 11.69
C THR A 10 40.09 -15.60 12.18
N PHE A 11 39.43 -14.45 12.39
CA PHE A 11 38.00 -14.38 12.66
C PHE A 11 37.28 -14.11 11.35
N ASN A 12 36.50 -15.07 10.88
CA ASN A 12 35.55 -14.86 9.79
C ASN A 12 34.25 -14.37 10.40
N PHE A 13 33.96 -13.08 10.24
CA PHE A 13 32.64 -12.53 10.54
C PHE A 13 31.81 -12.64 9.26
N GLU A 14 30.90 -13.60 9.20
CA GLU A 14 29.78 -13.51 8.27
C GLU A 14 28.81 -12.48 8.84
N ILE A 15 28.75 -11.30 8.22
CA ILE A 15 27.67 -10.35 8.48
C ILE A 15 26.47 -10.93 7.74
N PRO A 16 25.39 -11.35 8.43
CA PRO A 16 24.20 -11.84 7.76
C PRO A 16 23.67 -10.72 6.86
N GLU A 17 23.56 -11.00 5.56
CA GLU A 17 22.96 -10.06 4.62
C GLU A 17 21.51 -9.80 5.04
N THR A 18 21.13 -8.51 5.04
CA THR A 18 19.74 -8.09 5.23
C THR A 18 19.24 -7.68 3.85
N ASP A 19 18.13 -8.27 3.43
CA ASP A 19 17.53 -8.08 2.11
C ASP A 19 16.02 -8.05 2.30
N ALA A 20 15.39 -6.96 1.90
CA ALA A 20 13.95 -6.77 1.96
C ALA A 20 13.34 -7.05 0.59
N SER A 21 12.15 -7.64 0.59
CA SER A 21 11.42 -7.88 -0.65
C SER A 21 9.96 -7.57 -0.46
N ILE A 22 9.33 -7.12 -1.54
CA ILE A 22 7.90 -6.87 -1.59
C ILE A 22 7.31 -7.45 -2.88
N THR A 23 6.17 -8.13 -2.74
CA THR A 23 5.43 -8.69 -3.88
C THR A 23 3.97 -8.28 -3.79
N PHE A 24 3.41 -7.76 -4.88
CA PHE A 24 1.97 -7.56 -5.00
C PHE A 24 1.28 -8.92 -5.09
N VAL A 25 0.23 -9.10 -4.29
CA VAL A 25 -0.50 -10.37 -4.22
C VAL A 25 -1.83 -10.29 -4.95
N SER A 26 -2.69 -9.37 -4.56
CA SER A 26 -4.06 -9.31 -5.09
C SER A 26 -4.71 -7.96 -4.86
N TRP A 27 -5.70 -7.68 -5.70
CA TRP A 27 -6.77 -6.75 -5.38
C TRP A 27 -7.81 -7.47 -4.50
N SER A 28 -8.47 -6.72 -3.63
CA SER A 28 -9.67 -7.16 -2.95
C SER A 28 -10.73 -6.05 -2.96
N ILE A 29 -12.00 -6.47 -2.87
CA ILE A 29 -13.15 -5.60 -2.72
C ILE A 29 -13.85 -6.05 -1.43
N ASP A 30 -13.99 -5.14 -0.47
CA ASP A 30 -14.53 -5.44 0.87
C ASP A 30 -13.81 -6.61 1.57
N GLY A 31 -12.49 -6.70 1.38
CA GLY A 31 -11.65 -7.79 1.91
C GLY A 31 -11.74 -9.12 1.15
N GLU A 32 -12.62 -9.27 0.16
CA GLU A 32 -12.67 -10.46 -0.69
C GLU A 32 -11.76 -10.30 -1.90
N GLN A 33 -10.85 -11.27 -2.12
CA GLN A 33 -9.92 -11.23 -3.24
C GLN A 33 -10.66 -11.28 -4.58
N VAL A 34 -10.24 -10.41 -5.50
CA VAL A 34 -10.80 -10.34 -6.85
C VAL A 34 -9.70 -10.50 -7.90
N SER A 35 -10.08 -11.03 -9.05
CA SER A 35 -9.18 -11.07 -10.22
C SER A 35 -9.09 -9.68 -10.85
N PRO A 36 -8.03 -9.37 -11.61
CA PRO A 36 -8.01 -8.16 -12.43
C PRO A 36 -9.18 -8.15 -13.41
N GLY A 37 -9.84 -7.00 -13.58
CA GLY A 37 -11.03 -6.90 -14.39
C GLY A 37 -11.86 -5.65 -14.09
N SER A 38 -13.10 -5.67 -14.59
CA SER A 38 -14.07 -4.59 -14.39
C SER A 38 -15.13 -4.99 -13.38
N TYR A 39 -15.39 -4.13 -12.41
CA TYR A 39 -16.31 -4.37 -11.31
C TYR A 39 -17.26 -3.19 -11.13
N THR A 40 -18.55 -3.49 -11.00
CA THR A 40 -19.53 -2.54 -10.48
C THR A 40 -19.62 -2.74 -8.98
N VAL A 41 -19.41 -1.66 -8.22
CA VAL A 41 -19.45 -1.63 -6.77
C VAL A 41 -20.50 -0.65 -6.29
N TYR A 42 -21.01 -0.87 -5.08
CA TYR A 42 -22.09 -0.09 -4.50
C TYR A 42 -21.66 0.42 -3.13
N PRO A 43 -21.79 1.71 -2.83
CA PRO A 43 -21.57 2.20 -1.48
C PRO A 43 -22.45 1.42 -0.47
N PRO A 44 -21.90 0.95 0.65
CA PRO A 44 -20.50 1.06 1.07
C PRO A 44 -19.61 -0.04 0.51
N THR A 45 -18.58 0.34 -0.25
CA THR A 45 -17.53 -0.60 -0.69
C THR A 45 -16.15 0.02 -0.48
N THR A 46 -15.20 -0.83 -0.10
CA THR A 46 -13.77 -0.51 -0.01
C THR A 46 -12.99 -1.26 -1.08
N ILE A 47 -12.05 -0.54 -1.71
CA ILE A 47 -11.10 -1.12 -2.65
C ILE A 47 -9.77 -1.31 -1.94
N ASP A 48 -9.28 -2.54 -1.96
CA ASP A 48 -8.16 -2.99 -1.16
C ASP A 48 -7.06 -3.59 -2.03
N ALA A 49 -5.80 -3.53 -1.56
CA ALA A 49 -4.69 -4.25 -2.18
C ALA A 49 -3.82 -4.94 -1.13
N GLU A 50 -3.32 -6.12 -1.49
CA GLU A 50 -2.49 -6.97 -0.64
C GLU A 50 -1.07 -7.12 -1.19
N TYR A 51 -0.11 -7.13 -0.27
CA TYR A 51 1.32 -7.28 -0.54
C TYR A 51 1.96 -8.25 0.44
N ASP A 52 2.89 -9.07 -0.01
CA ASP A 52 3.78 -9.83 0.87
C ASP A 52 5.08 -9.05 1.04
N ILE A 53 5.46 -8.79 2.29
CA ILE A 53 6.74 -8.16 2.66
C ILE A 53 7.55 -9.15 3.48
N PHE A 54 8.81 -9.34 3.09
CA PHE A 54 9.74 -10.22 3.78
C PHE A 54 11.11 -9.56 3.89
N VAL A 55 11.75 -9.69 5.06
CA VAL A 55 13.14 -9.27 5.25
C VAL A 55 13.94 -10.48 5.69
N THR A 56 15.01 -10.82 4.96
CA THR A 56 15.89 -11.95 5.28
C THR A 56 16.56 -11.76 6.65
N GLY A 57 16.79 -12.89 7.33
CA GLY A 57 17.46 -12.91 8.64
C GLY A 57 16.71 -13.74 9.68
N ASN A 58 17.15 -13.62 10.94
CA ASN A 58 16.64 -14.41 12.05
C ASN A 58 15.37 -13.80 12.66
N SER A 59 14.32 -14.60 12.86
CA SER A 59 13.02 -14.16 13.41
C SER A 59 13.00 -13.75 14.89
N SER A 60 14.13 -13.86 15.59
CA SER A 60 14.33 -13.17 16.87
C SER A 60 14.70 -11.70 16.73
N GLU A 61 15.16 -11.27 15.55
CA GLU A 61 15.59 -9.89 15.29
C GLU A 61 14.44 -9.04 14.75
N TRP A 62 14.40 -7.79 15.20
CA TRP A 62 13.45 -6.80 14.72
C TRP A 62 14.14 -5.82 13.77
N VAL A 63 13.40 -5.40 12.76
CA VAL A 63 13.86 -4.43 11.78
C VAL A 63 12.74 -3.43 11.50
N THR A 64 13.11 -2.18 11.22
CA THR A 64 12.18 -1.15 10.75
C THR A 64 12.14 -1.20 9.24
N VAL A 65 10.94 -1.37 8.69
CA VAL A 65 10.67 -1.27 7.25
C VAL A 65 9.94 0.04 7.01
N ASN A 66 10.47 0.85 6.10
CA ASN A 66 9.76 2.01 5.56
C ASN A 66 9.11 1.55 4.24
N ALA A 67 7.79 1.55 4.17
CA ALA A 67 7.07 1.14 2.97
C ALA A 67 6.32 2.35 2.38
N THR A 68 6.34 2.44 1.05
CA THR A 68 5.48 3.34 0.29
C THR A 68 4.62 2.50 -0.63
N PHE A 69 3.31 2.51 -0.40
CA PHE A 69 2.35 1.94 -1.34
C PHE A 69 1.76 3.05 -2.18
N LYS A 70 1.47 2.76 -3.45
CA LYS A 70 0.98 3.74 -4.42
C LYS A 70 -0.18 3.16 -5.20
N VAL A 71 -1.21 3.96 -5.45
CA VAL A 71 -2.20 3.76 -6.49
C VAL A 71 -2.08 4.91 -7.49
N VAL A 72 -2.08 4.57 -8.77
CA VAL A 72 -2.41 5.53 -9.82
C VAL A 72 -3.87 5.36 -10.18
N LYS A 73 -4.64 6.43 -10.02
CA LYS A 73 -6.06 6.50 -10.41
C LYS A 73 -6.20 7.37 -11.64
N HIS A 74 -7.01 6.89 -12.58
CA HIS A 74 -7.44 7.63 -13.76
C HIS A 74 -8.97 7.74 -13.72
N TYR A 75 -9.46 8.95 -13.43
CA TYR A 75 -10.89 9.23 -13.34
C TYR A 75 -11.49 9.39 -14.73
N LEU A 76 -12.51 8.56 -15.03
CA LEU A 76 -13.23 8.51 -16.31
C LEU A 76 -14.71 8.84 -16.19
N GLY A 77 -15.18 9.18 -14.98
CA GLY A 77 -16.56 9.56 -14.73
C GLY A 77 -17.02 10.81 -15.50
N GLU A 78 -18.29 11.17 -15.38
CA GLU A 78 -18.89 12.18 -16.27
C GLU A 78 -18.47 13.60 -16.01
N ASN A 79 -18.31 13.97 -14.74
CA ASN A 79 -17.99 15.33 -14.33
C ASN A 79 -16.55 15.67 -14.74
N GLU A 80 -16.26 16.98 -14.84
CA GLU A 80 -14.91 17.46 -15.13
C GLU A 80 -13.90 17.06 -14.05
N TYR A 81 -14.37 16.88 -12.82
CA TYR A 81 -13.57 16.41 -11.69
C TYR A 81 -14.44 15.66 -10.67
N GLN A 82 -13.76 14.93 -9.79
CA GLN A 82 -14.31 14.33 -8.59
C GLN A 82 -13.52 14.87 -7.39
N SER A 83 -14.22 15.31 -6.34
CA SER A 83 -13.58 15.75 -5.10
C SER A 83 -13.26 14.55 -4.20
N TRP A 84 -12.08 14.59 -3.59
CA TRP A 84 -11.53 13.55 -2.75
C TRP A 84 -11.02 14.14 -1.44
N HIS A 85 -10.93 13.29 -0.44
CA HIS A 85 -10.58 13.65 0.92
C HIS A 85 -9.54 12.66 1.47
N VAL A 86 -8.55 13.20 2.17
CA VAL A 86 -7.55 12.41 2.90
C VAL A 86 -8.13 11.99 4.25
N ALA A 87 -8.59 10.74 4.32
CA ALA A 87 -9.05 10.12 5.57
C ALA A 87 -7.86 9.66 6.43
N ASN A 88 -6.87 9.03 5.80
CA ASN A 88 -5.63 8.51 6.39
C ASN A 88 -5.86 7.80 7.74
N ALA A 89 -6.85 6.91 7.77
CA ALA A 89 -7.22 6.21 9.00
C ALA A 89 -6.09 5.28 9.44
N PRO A 90 -5.71 5.24 10.73
CA PRO A 90 -4.57 4.45 11.20
C PRO A 90 -4.62 2.96 10.86
N GLY A 91 -5.81 2.36 10.79
CA GLY A 91 -6.02 0.95 10.45
C GLY A 91 -6.12 0.65 8.95
N SER A 92 -6.07 1.68 8.10
CA SER A 92 -6.15 1.52 6.64
C SER A 92 -4.94 0.83 6.02
N VAL A 93 -3.84 0.72 6.77
CA VAL A 93 -2.74 -0.21 6.45
C VAL A 93 -2.54 -1.15 7.64
N SER A 94 -2.66 -2.44 7.38
CA SER A 94 -2.56 -3.48 8.41
C SER A 94 -1.71 -4.65 7.93
N THR A 95 -1.13 -5.41 8.87
CA THR A 95 -0.29 -6.56 8.53
C THR A 95 -0.73 -7.82 9.27
N ALA A 96 -0.51 -8.97 8.65
CA ALA A 96 -0.65 -10.30 9.23
C ALA A 96 0.67 -11.09 9.07
N PRO A 97 1.37 -11.47 10.16
CA PRO A 97 1.03 -11.18 11.56
C PRO A 97 1.07 -9.67 11.87
N PRO A 98 0.46 -9.21 12.97
CA PRO A 98 0.46 -7.79 13.34
C PRO A 98 1.89 -7.26 13.57
N ALA A 99 2.22 -6.18 12.88
CA ALA A 99 3.44 -5.42 13.06
C ALA A 99 3.22 -4.27 14.06
N GLN A 100 4.30 -3.70 14.56
CA GLN A 100 4.21 -2.47 15.35
C GLN A 100 4.27 -1.27 14.41
N ASN A 101 3.14 -0.58 14.23
CA ASN A 101 3.06 0.66 13.44
C ASN A 101 3.82 1.79 14.12
N LEU A 102 4.60 2.54 13.34
CA LEU A 102 5.44 3.66 13.80
C LEU A 102 4.98 4.99 13.19
N THR A 103 4.80 5.03 11.87
CA THR A 103 4.35 6.22 11.12
C THR A 103 3.31 5.82 10.08
N HIS A 104 2.45 6.78 9.74
CA HIS A 104 1.38 6.61 8.75
C HIS A 104 0.98 7.96 8.17
N GLU A 105 1.38 8.20 6.93
CA GLU A 105 1.18 9.47 6.23
C GLU A 105 0.61 9.22 4.83
N ALA A 106 -0.49 9.87 4.50
CA ALA A 106 -1.03 9.88 3.15
C ALA A 106 -0.41 11.02 2.34
N SER A 107 -0.16 10.76 1.06
CA SER A 107 0.30 11.77 0.11
C SER A 107 -0.46 11.73 -1.20
N VAL A 108 -0.53 12.89 -1.85
CA VAL A 108 -1.09 13.02 -3.20
C VAL A 108 0.02 13.53 -4.10
N ASN A 109 0.30 12.79 -5.18
CA ASN A 109 1.42 13.05 -6.10
C ASN A 109 2.76 13.20 -5.36
N GLY A 110 3.01 12.37 -4.34
CA GLY A 110 4.23 12.38 -3.54
C GLY A 110 4.36 13.55 -2.54
N VAL A 111 3.32 14.37 -2.35
CA VAL A 111 3.30 15.43 -1.33
C VAL A 111 2.43 14.99 -0.16
N ILE A 112 3.00 14.93 1.04
CA ILE A 112 2.27 14.54 2.27
C ILE A 112 1.23 15.61 2.60
N HIS A 113 0.02 15.15 2.91
CA HIS A 113 -1.10 16.02 3.27
C HIS A 113 -1.68 15.62 4.64
N PRO A 114 -2.18 16.59 5.42
CA PRO A 114 -2.85 16.29 6.68
C PRO A 114 -4.20 15.60 6.45
N ILE A 115 -4.69 14.90 7.48
CA ILE A 115 -6.07 14.41 7.54
C ILE A 115 -7.03 15.58 7.29
N CYS A 116 -8.14 15.32 6.60
CA CYS A 116 -9.12 16.31 6.15
C CYS A 116 -8.66 17.25 5.03
N TYR A 117 -7.50 17.00 4.41
CA TYR A 117 -7.15 17.67 3.17
C TYR A 117 -8.10 17.23 2.05
N GLU A 118 -8.71 18.21 1.38
CA GLU A 118 -9.61 18.00 0.23
C GLU A 118 -8.92 18.46 -1.06
N PHE A 119 -9.15 17.73 -2.15
CA PHE A 119 -8.55 17.99 -3.45
C PHE A 119 -9.41 17.43 -4.59
N ASP A 120 -9.19 17.94 -5.80
CA ASP A 120 -9.93 17.51 -6.97
C ASP A 120 -9.09 16.61 -7.88
N VAL A 121 -9.70 15.51 -8.33
CA VAL A 121 -9.16 14.64 -9.36
C VAL A 121 -9.88 14.95 -10.67
N PHE A 122 -9.15 15.55 -11.60
CA PHE A 122 -9.70 15.92 -12.90
C PHE A 122 -9.84 14.72 -13.82
N LYS A 123 -10.94 14.72 -14.60
CA LYS A 123 -11.23 13.72 -15.60
C LYS A 123 -10.11 13.60 -16.62
N CYS A 124 -9.82 12.37 -17.04
CA CYS A 124 -8.79 12.04 -18.01
C CYS A 124 -7.35 12.41 -17.59
N HIS A 125 -7.12 12.69 -16.30
CA HIS A 125 -5.79 12.90 -15.74
C HIS A 125 -5.47 11.81 -14.72
N ASN A 126 -4.21 11.36 -14.75
CA ASN A 126 -3.70 10.47 -13.73
C ASN A 126 -3.38 11.25 -12.47
N VAL A 127 -3.83 10.74 -11.33
CA VAL A 127 -3.40 11.17 -10.01
C VAL A 127 -2.74 9.99 -9.30
N THR A 128 -1.66 10.25 -8.57
CA THR A 128 -1.05 9.26 -7.68
C THR A 128 -1.51 9.52 -6.26
N PHE A 129 -2.04 8.47 -5.65
CA PHE A 129 -2.32 8.39 -4.23
C PHE A 129 -1.26 7.51 -3.61
N ASP A 130 -0.57 8.01 -2.58
CA ASP A 130 0.43 7.22 -1.86
C ASP A 130 0.08 7.15 -0.38
N VAL A 131 0.54 6.08 0.25
CA VAL A 131 0.60 5.95 1.70
C VAL A 131 2.01 5.53 2.10
N VAL A 132 2.63 6.35 2.94
CA VAL A 132 3.97 6.16 3.48
C VAL A 132 3.83 5.72 4.92
N VAL A 133 4.34 4.52 5.21
CA VAL A 133 4.19 3.88 6.51
C VAL A 133 5.52 3.33 6.96
N SER A 134 5.71 3.28 8.27
CA SER A 134 6.84 2.58 8.86
C SER A 134 6.34 1.57 9.88
N PHE A 135 6.83 0.35 9.77
CA PHE A 135 6.49 -0.74 10.67
C PHE A 135 7.75 -1.36 11.24
N LYS A 136 7.65 -1.86 12.47
CA LYS A 136 8.66 -2.76 13.03
C LYS A 136 8.17 -4.19 12.88
N ILE A 137 8.95 -5.00 12.14
CA ILE A 137 8.65 -6.40 11.84
C ILE A 137 9.80 -7.31 12.30
N ARG A 138 9.53 -8.61 12.38
CA ARG A 138 10.56 -9.63 12.61
C ARG A 138 11.18 -10.06 11.28
N LYS A 139 12.51 -10.15 11.23
CA LYS A 139 13.20 -10.75 10.08
C LYS A 139 12.77 -12.23 9.92
N GLY A 140 12.99 -12.83 8.75
CA GLY A 140 12.66 -14.22 8.48
C GLY A 140 11.18 -14.58 8.60
N THR A 141 10.28 -13.59 8.69
CA THR A 141 8.83 -13.77 8.79
C THR A 141 8.17 -13.04 7.63
N ASN A 142 7.27 -13.71 6.92
CA ASN A 142 6.50 -13.08 5.86
C ASN A 142 5.31 -12.33 6.45
N TYR A 143 5.14 -11.07 6.07
CA TYR A 143 4.03 -10.21 6.49
C TYR A 143 3.13 -9.91 5.31
N ARG A 144 1.89 -10.40 5.37
CA ARG A 144 0.84 -10.00 4.44
C ARG A 144 0.33 -8.63 4.86
N THR A 145 0.60 -7.61 4.06
CA THR A 145 0.17 -6.23 4.27
C THR A 145 -1.05 -5.92 3.42
N LYS A 146 -2.12 -5.44 4.05
CA LYS A 146 -3.33 -4.96 3.40
C LYS A 146 -3.36 -3.44 3.43
N THR A 147 -3.70 -2.84 2.29
CA THR A 147 -3.96 -1.40 2.12
C THR A 147 -5.42 -1.22 1.71
N ASN A 148 -6.19 -0.49 2.51
CA ASN A 148 -7.58 -0.13 2.22
C ASN A 148 -7.59 1.25 1.54
N TRP A 149 -7.50 1.26 0.22
CA TRP A 149 -7.21 2.45 -0.56
C TRP A 149 -8.34 3.48 -0.53
N PHE A 150 -9.51 3.09 -1.04
CA PHE A 150 -10.62 4.02 -1.29
C PHE A 150 -11.94 3.47 -0.79
N GLY A 151 -12.78 4.36 -0.29
CA GLY A 151 -14.17 4.08 0.05
C GLY A 151 -15.05 5.31 -0.06
N TYR A 152 -16.34 5.16 0.27
CA TYR A 152 -17.28 6.26 0.32
C TYR A 152 -17.38 6.86 1.72
N ARG A 153 -17.27 8.20 1.80
CA ARG A 153 -17.29 8.96 3.05
C ARG A 153 -18.59 8.70 3.81
N GLY A 154 -18.49 8.23 5.06
CA GLY A 154 -19.63 8.03 5.95
C GLY A 154 -20.47 6.77 5.69
N SER A 155 -20.03 5.86 4.82
CA SER A 155 -20.70 4.55 4.65
C SER A 155 -19.78 3.33 4.81
N GLY A 156 -18.48 3.46 4.57
CA GLY A 156 -17.52 2.36 4.62
C GLY A 156 -16.95 2.04 6.02
N PRO A 157 -16.11 1.01 6.15
CA PRO A 157 -15.30 0.80 7.34
C PRO A 157 -14.44 2.05 7.60
N ASP A 158 -14.28 2.43 8.87
CA ASP A 158 -13.56 3.63 9.31
C ASP A 158 -12.06 3.63 8.95
N ASP A 159 -11.55 2.55 8.35
CA ASP A 159 -10.13 2.29 8.08
C ASP A 159 -9.80 2.44 6.59
N ILE A 160 -9.93 3.63 6.00
CA ILE A 160 -9.55 3.93 4.60
C ILE A 160 -8.51 5.05 4.49
N ILE A 161 -7.70 5.04 3.42
CA ILE A 161 -6.66 6.06 3.19
C ILE A 161 -7.26 7.31 2.55
N PHE A 162 -8.05 7.17 1.49
CA PHE A 162 -8.75 8.28 0.85
C PHE A 162 -10.23 7.95 0.68
N ASP A 163 -11.07 8.97 0.72
CA ASP A 163 -12.50 8.82 0.48
C ASP A 163 -13.05 9.92 -0.43
N THR A 164 -14.26 9.70 -0.91
CA THR A 164 -15.02 10.69 -1.67
C THR A 164 -16.46 10.68 -1.18
N ASP A 165 -17.09 11.86 -1.18
CA ASP A 165 -18.52 12.08 -0.96
C ASP A 165 -19.29 12.22 -2.28
N SER A 166 -18.58 12.26 -3.42
CA SER A 166 -19.16 12.45 -4.74
C SER A 166 -19.32 11.10 -5.42
N VAL A 167 -20.38 10.40 -5.06
CA VAL A 167 -21.01 9.46 -6.00
C VAL A 167 -22.15 10.22 -6.66
N ARG A 168 -21.96 10.62 -7.90
CA ARG A 168 -23.05 10.65 -8.86
C ARG A 168 -22.69 9.60 -9.89
N ALA A 169 -23.58 8.63 -10.08
CA ALA A 169 -23.44 7.60 -11.11
C ALA A 169 -23.06 8.27 -12.43
N GLY A 170 -21.93 7.88 -13.01
CA GLY A 170 -21.68 8.24 -14.40
C GLY A 170 -22.68 7.50 -15.29
N VAL A 171 -23.28 8.17 -16.28
CA VAL A 171 -24.25 7.59 -17.24
C VAL A 171 -23.69 6.42 -18.06
N TRP A 172 -22.40 6.07 -17.92
CA TRP A 172 -21.71 5.10 -18.77
C TRP A 172 -20.90 4.01 -18.06
N GLY A 173 -21.03 3.89 -16.73
CA GLY A 173 -20.62 2.67 -16.04
C GLY A 173 -19.11 2.35 -16.05
N MET A 174 -18.23 3.36 -16.02
CA MET A 174 -16.79 3.24 -15.70
C MET A 174 -16.31 4.56 -15.06
N ASP A 175 -16.00 4.55 -13.77
CA ASP A 175 -15.59 5.76 -13.07
C ASP A 175 -14.08 5.81 -12.88
N ASP A 176 -13.45 4.66 -12.66
CA ASP A 176 -12.05 4.59 -12.27
C ASP A 176 -11.28 3.43 -12.89
N VAL A 177 -10.06 3.74 -13.32
CA VAL A 177 -9.05 2.76 -13.67
C VAL A 177 -7.88 2.92 -12.71
N VAL A 178 -7.52 1.84 -12.01
CA VAL A 178 -6.46 1.86 -11.00
C VAL A 178 -5.41 0.77 -11.23
N THR A 179 -4.17 1.13 -10.93
CA THR A 179 -3.02 0.22 -10.79
C THR A 179 -2.29 0.55 -9.50
N THR A 180 -1.68 -0.44 -8.87
CA THR A 180 -1.00 -0.26 -7.58
C THR A 180 0.35 -0.96 -7.55
N TRP A 181 1.28 -0.44 -6.75
CA TRP A 181 2.53 -1.10 -6.42
C TRP A 181 3.01 -0.64 -5.05
N GLY A 182 3.96 -1.37 -4.49
CA GLY A 182 4.61 -1.02 -3.24
C GLY A 182 6.12 -1.05 -3.38
N CYS A 183 6.80 -0.20 -2.62
CA CYS A 183 8.24 -0.27 -2.41
C CYS A 183 8.53 -0.30 -0.91
N VAL A 184 9.58 -1.00 -0.54
CA VAL A 184 10.12 -1.07 0.82
C VAL A 184 11.54 -0.53 0.84
N TYR A 185 11.95 -0.07 2.01
CA TYR A 185 13.32 0.29 2.31
C TYR A 185 13.67 -0.17 3.72
N VAL A 186 14.78 -0.88 3.82
CA VAL A 186 15.39 -1.34 5.07
C VAL A 186 16.83 -0.85 5.13
N GLU A 187 17.27 -0.39 6.29
CA GLU A 187 18.68 -0.02 6.47
C GLU A 187 19.58 -1.27 6.35
N GLY A 188 20.59 -1.18 5.50
CA GLY A 188 21.51 -2.29 5.24
C GLY A 188 20.99 -3.30 4.22
N ASP A 189 19.93 -2.97 3.47
CA ASP A 189 19.52 -3.73 2.30
C ASP A 189 20.65 -3.87 1.27
N VAL A 190 20.80 -5.07 0.72
CA VAL A 190 21.88 -5.41 -0.21
C VAL A 190 21.40 -5.66 -1.64
N ASP A 191 20.09 -5.90 -1.86
CA ASP A 191 19.55 -6.15 -3.20
C ASP A 191 18.40 -5.18 -3.53
N PRO A 192 18.66 -4.04 -4.17
CA PRO A 192 17.61 -3.09 -4.48
C PRO A 192 16.64 -3.56 -5.59
N THR A 193 16.80 -4.75 -6.16
CA THR A 193 16.00 -5.20 -7.31
C THR A 193 14.65 -5.82 -6.95
N ASN A 194 14.48 -6.23 -5.70
CA ASN A 194 13.25 -6.82 -5.13
C ASN A 194 12.54 -5.87 -4.13
N ASP A 195 13.13 -4.70 -3.87
CA ASP A 195 12.61 -3.63 -3.01
C ASP A 195 11.28 -3.03 -3.50
N CYS A 196 10.94 -3.21 -4.77
CA CYS A 196 9.69 -2.73 -5.35
C CYS A 196 8.94 -3.87 -6.05
N SER A 197 7.64 -3.94 -5.80
CA SER A 197 6.77 -4.87 -6.50
C SER A 197 6.62 -4.43 -7.95
N SER A 198 6.35 -5.38 -8.84
CA SER A 198 5.80 -5.04 -10.15
C SER A 198 4.45 -4.32 -9.98
N ASN A 199 4.08 -3.51 -10.97
CA ASN A 199 2.74 -2.93 -11.04
C ASN A 199 1.70 -4.05 -11.07
N SER A 200 0.62 -3.84 -10.32
CA SER A 200 -0.54 -4.71 -10.40
C SER A 200 -1.15 -4.68 -11.79
N SER A 201 -1.87 -5.75 -12.13
CA SER A 201 -2.80 -5.68 -13.25
C SER A 201 -3.91 -4.68 -12.93
N MET A 202 -4.39 -4.03 -13.99
CA MET A 202 -5.40 -3.00 -13.91
C MET A 202 -6.73 -3.52 -13.31
N LEU A 203 -7.31 -2.71 -12.42
CA LEU A 203 -8.67 -2.88 -11.93
C LEU A 203 -9.52 -1.70 -12.45
N SER A 204 -10.67 -1.99 -13.04
CA SER A 204 -11.63 -0.97 -13.45
C SER A 204 -12.84 -1.01 -12.52
N ILE A 205 -13.19 0.13 -11.96
CA ILE A 205 -14.23 0.25 -10.94
C ILE A 205 -15.29 1.22 -11.45
N THR A 206 -16.53 0.80 -11.26
CA THR A 206 -17.73 1.57 -11.56
C THR A 206 -18.52 1.70 -10.29
N TYR A 207 -18.73 2.92 -9.81
CA TYR A 207 -19.57 3.18 -8.66
C TYR A 207 -21.00 3.38 -9.14
N ASP A 208 -21.89 2.49 -8.72
CA ASP A 208 -23.32 2.59 -9.00
C ASP A 208 -24.11 2.80 -7.70
N TYR A 209 -25.29 3.40 -7.81
CA TYR A 209 -26.26 3.38 -6.73
C TYR A 209 -27.27 2.30 -7.03
N LEU A 210 -27.54 1.44 -6.06
CA LEU A 210 -28.82 0.73 -6.05
C LEU A 210 -29.90 1.82 -6.07
N GLY A 211 -30.53 2.01 -7.23
CA GLY A 211 -31.58 3.00 -7.39
C GLY A 211 -32.56 2.87 -6.23
N SER A 212 -32.83 3.98 -5.55
CA SER A 212 -34.06 4.07 -4.77
C SER A 212 -35.21 3.65 -5.70
N PRO A 213 -36.10 2.73 -5.27
CA PRO A 213 -37.25 2.32 -6.08
C PRO A 213 -38.12 3.52 -6.50
#